data_AF-A0A2D8HXF5-F1
#
_entry.id   AF-A0A2D8HXF5-F1
#
_cell.length_a   1.000
_cell.length_b   1.000
_cell.length_c   1.000
_cell.angle_alpha   90.00
_cell.angle_beta   90.00
_cell.angle_gamma   90.00
#
_symmetry.space_group_name_H-M   'P 1'
#
loop_
_entity.id
_entity.type
_entity.pdbx_description
1 polymer ?
#
loop_
_entity_poly.entity_id
_entity_poly.type
_entity_poly.pdbx_seq_one_letter_code
_entity_poly.pdbx_strand_id
1 'polypeptide(L)'
;METGTLISLALYFIVMLGIGLYAYKKSTDSVSGYMLGGRGLGPGVTALSAGASDMSGWMLMGLPGAIYVSGVSQLWIAVGLVIGAYLNYVIVAPRLRTYTEVANDSITIPDYFANRFNDKGRRLRIFSSVVIIIFFTLYTSASLVAGGKLFDSSFGM
;
A
#
# COMPACT_ATOMS: atom_id res chain seq x y z
N MET A 1 0.39 13.46 27.69
CA MET A 1 0.83 12.09 27.37
C MET A 1 1.66 11.53 28.50
N GLU A 2 1.46 10.26 28.84
CA GLU A 2 2.29 9.59 29.85
C GLU A 2 3.72 9.37 29.33
N THR A 3 4.70 9.39 30.24
CA THR A 3 6.12 9.21 29.92
C THR A 3 6.38 7.89 29.18
N GLY A 4 5.70 6.81 29.55
CA GLY A 4 5.82 5.51 28.87
C GLY A 4 5.36 5.54 27.40
N THR A 5 4.29 6.29 27.10
CA THR A 5 3.80 6.48 25.72
C THR A 5 4.81 7.24 24.87
N LEU A 6 5.40 8.31 25.42
CA LEU A 6 6.42 9.10 24.72
C LEU A 6 7.66 8.27 24.40
N ILE A 7 8.15 7.48 25.36
CA ILE A 7 9.28 6.57 25.15
C ILE A 7 8.96 5.55 24.06
N SER A 8 7.76 4.96 24.10
CA SER A 8 7.32 3.95 23.12
C SER A 8 7.26 4.53 21.69
N LEU A 9 6.68 5.73 21.54
CA LEU A 9 6.61 6.41 20.24
C LEU A 9 7.99 6.82 19.74
N ALA A 10 8.84 7.39 20.60
CA ALA A 10 10.19 7.76 20.23
C ALA A 10 11.00 6.54 19.76
N LEU A 11 10.94 5.44 20.51
CA LEU A 11 11.60 4.19 20.13
C LEU A 11 11.07 3.67 18.80
N TYR A 12 9.75 3.66 18.60
CA TYR A 12 9.11 3.25 17.34
C TYR A 12 9.64 4.07 16.15
N PHE A 13 9.63 5.41 16.24
CA PHE A 13 10.13 6.27 15.16
C PHE A 13 11.62 6.08 14.91
N ILE A 14 12.45 5.95 15.96
CA ILE A 14 13.89 5.69 15.81
C ILE A 14 14.13 4.37 15.08
N VAL A 15 13.42 3.30 15.45
CA VAL A 15 13.54 1.99 14.79
C VAL A 15 13.09 2.08 13.33
N MET A 16 11.95 2.72 13.05
CA MET A 16 11.45 2.91 11.68
C MET A 16 12.42 3.68 10.80
N LEU A 17 12.98 4.79 11.29
CA LEU A 17 14.00 5.56 10.58
C LEU A 17 15.29 4.75 10.40
N GLY A 18 15.69 3.98 11.42
CA GLY A 18 16.86 3.08 11.35
C GLY A 18 16.71 2.01 10.27
N ILE A 19 15.54 1.38 10.17
CA ILE A 19 15.22 0.42 9.10
C ILE A 19 15.26 1.12 7.73
N GLY A 20 14.68 2.32 7.62
CA GLY A 20 14.72 3.11 6.39
C GLY A 20 16.14 3.44 5.93
N LEU A 21 17.00 3.88 6.84
CA LEU A 21 18.42 4.16 6.56
C LEU A 21 19.20 2.91 6.18
N TYR A 22 18.93 1.79 6.85
CA TYR A 22 19.53 0.50 6.50
C TYR A 22 19.12 0.06 5.09
N ALA A 23 17.82 0.11 4.78
CA ALA A 23 17.30 -0.25 3.48
C ALA A 23 17.81 0.68 2.38
N TYR A 24 17.88 1.99 2.63
CA TYR A 24 18.47 2.96 1.72
C TYR A 24 19.92 2.60 1.36
N LYS A 25 20.76 2.30 2.37
CA LYS A 25 22.16 1.89 2.15
C LYS A 25 22.31 0.57 1.39
N LYS A 26 21.30 -0.29 1.42
CA LYS A 26 21.30 -1.61 0.76
C LYS A 26 20.60 -1.58 -0.61
N SER A 27 19.85 -0.52 -0.90
CA SER A 27 19.18 -0.34 -2.19
C SER A 27 20.23 -0.16 -3.29
N THR A 28 19.86 -0.54 -4.52
CA THR A 28 20.72 -0.34 -5.69
C THR A 28 20.29 0.90 -6.45
N ASP A 29 21.17 1.47 -7.28
CA ASP A 29 20.88 2.65 -8.10
C ASP A 29 19.87 2.40 -9.25
N SER A 30 19.23 1.22 -9.28
CA SER A 30 18.28 0.83 -10.31
C SER A 30 16.83 0.98 -9.84
N VAL A 31 15.94 1.38 -10.76
CA VAL A 31 14.51 1.51 -10.46
C VAL A 31 13.89 0.17 -10.03
N SER A 32 14.32 -0.95 -10.62
CA SER A 32 13.88 -2.29 -10.20
C SER A 32 14.39 -2.66 -8.80
N GLY A 33 15.62 -2.27 -8.46
CA GLY A 33 16.18 -2.41 -7.12
C GLY A 33 15.37 -1.66 -6.07
N TYR A 34 15.02 -0.41 -6.37
CA TYR A 34 14.23 0.44 -5.48
C TYR A 34 12.76 -0.02 -5.38
N MET A 35 12.10 -0.28 -6.51
CA MET A 35 10.66 -0.56 -6.57
C MET A 35 10.31 -2.02 -6.24
N LEU A 36 11.18 -2.98 -6.54
CA LEU A 36 10.91 -4.42 -6.40
C LEU A 36 11.89 -5.12 -5.44
N GLY A 37 12.81 -4.40 -4.81
CA GLY A 37 13.87 -5.01 -4.00
C GLY A 37 14.75 -5.95 -4.82
N GLY A 38 14.91 -5.68 -6.12
CA GLY A 38 15.61 -6.56 -7.06
C GLY A 38 14.97 -7.94 -7.22
N ARG A 39 13.68 -8.10 -6.85
CA ARG A 39 12.94 -9.38 -6.83
C ARG A 39 13.56 -10.45 -5.92
N GLY A 40 14.41 -10.05 -4.98
CA GLY A 40 15.04 -10.94 -4.00
C GLY A 40 14.21 -11.18 -2.73
N LEU A 41 13.06 -10.52 -2.60
CA LEU A 41 12.19 -10.66 -1.43
C LEU A 41 11.40 -11.97 -1.50
N GLY A 42 11.53 -12.80 -0.46
CA GLY A 42 10.79 -14.05 -0.34
C GLY A 42 9.26 -13.83 -0.27
N PRO A 43 8.46 -14.86 -0.59
CA PRO A 43 7.01 -14.75 -0.71
C PRO A 43 6.32 -14.25 0.58
N GLY A 44 6.80 -14.68 1.76
CA GLY A 44 6.24 -14.24 3.04
C GLY A 44 6.44 -12.75 3.31
N VAL A 45 7.64 -12.22 3.03
CA VAL A 45 7.96 -10.79 3.21
C VAL A 45 7.15 -9.95 2.22
N THR A 46 7.05 -10.41 0.98
CA THR A 46 6.26 -9.74 -0.06
C THR A 46 4.77 -9.70 0.29
N ALA A 47 4.21 -10.81 0.79
CA ALA A 47 2.82 -10.87 1.22
C ALA A 47 2.53 -9.97 2.44
N LEU A 48 3.42 -9.96 3.43
CA LEU A 48 3.30 -9.06 4.59
C LEU A 48 3.39 -7.59 4.18
N SER A 49 4.29 -7.24 3.27
CA SER A 49 4.43 -5.88 2.74
C SER A 49 3.16 -5.44 1.98
N ALA A 50 2.62 -6.33 1.13
CA ALA A 50 1.37 -6.07 0.43
C ALA A 50 0.19 -5.87 1.40
N GLY A 51 0.07 -6.75 2.41
CA GLY A 51 -0.95 -6.64 3.44
C GLY A 51 -0.81 -5.36 4.24
N ALA A 52 0.39 -5.03 4.74
CA ALA A 52 0.64 -3.80 5.48
C ALA A 52 0.33 -2.54 4.66
N SER A 53 0.52 -2.57 3.34
CA SER A 53 0.18 -1.46 2.44
C SER A 53 -1.33 -1.27 2.28
N ASP A 54 -2.10 -2.35 2.36
CA ASP A 54 -3.57 -2.34 2.33
C ASP A 54 -4.17 -1.86 3.68
N MET A 55 -3.47 -2.12 4.78
CA MET A 55 -3.87 -1.70 6.13
C MET A 55 -3.68 -0.19 6.33
N SER A 56 -4.74 0.56 6.04
CA SER A 56 -4.77 2.03 6.14
C SER A 56 -5.58 2.55 7.34
N GLY A 57 -5.80 3.87 7.39
CA GLY A 57 -6.75 4.48 8.33
C GLY A 57 -8.17 3.87 8.24
N TRP A 58 -8.50 3.21 7.12
CA TRP A 58 -9.73 2.41 6.98
C TRP A 58 -9.82 1.30 8.04
N MET A 59 -8.74 0.60 8.36
CA MET A 59 -8.82 -0.50 9.33
C MET A 59 -8.99 0.01 10.76
N LEU A 60 -8.41 1.16 11.09
CA LEU A 60 -8.47 1.73 12.44
C LEU A 60 -9.78 2.50 12.71
N MET A 61 -10.32 3.21 11.72
CA MET A 61 -11.52 4.02 11.91
C MET A 61 -12.70 3.61 11.01
N GLY A 62 -12.42 3.18 9.78
CA GLY A 62 -13.45 2.87 8.79
C GLY A 62 -14.27 1.64 9.15
N LEU A 63 -13.61 0.48 9.28
CA LEU A 63 -14.30 -0.79 9.61
C LEU A 63 -14.95 -0.77 11.00
N PRO A 64 -14.28 -0.31 12.08
CA PRO A 64 -14.93 -0.19 13.39
C PRO A 64 -16.10 0.81 13.38
N GLY A 65 -15.96 1.93 12.66
CA GLY A 65 -17.04 2.91 12.50
C GLY A 65 -18.25 2.32 11.77
N ALA A 66 -18.03 1.54 10.71
CA ALA A 66 -19.09 0.83 10.00
C ALA A 66 -19.79 -0.20 10.90
N ILE A 67 -19.03 -0.97 11.69
CA ILE A 67 -19.59 -1.93 12.65
C ILE A 67 -20.39 -1.20 13.74
N TYR A 68 -19.89 -0.06 14.24
CA TYR A 68 -20.56 0.73 15.27
C TYR A 68 -21.94 1.24 14.80
N VAL A 69 -22.02 1.71 13.56
CA VAL A 69 -23.26 2.28 12.99
C VAL A 69 -24.21 1.19 12.47
N SER A 70 -23.69 0.18 11.78
CA SER A 70 -24.48 -0.80 11.01
C SER A 70 -24.49 -2.21 11.64
N GLY A 71 -23.86 -2.36 12.79
CA GLY A 71 -23.80 -3.59 13.56
C GLY A 71 -22.81 -4.64 13.05
N VAL A 72 -22.82 -5.79 13.72
CA VAL A 72 -21.88 -6.92 13.52
C VAL A 72 -21.98 -7.53 12.12
N SER A 73 -23.07 -7.28 11.39
CA SER A 73 -23.24 -7.68 9.99
C SER A 73 -22.07 -7.24 9.10
N GLN A 74 -21.41 -6.13 9.44
CA GLN A 74 -20.26 -5.60 8.68
C GLN A 74 -19.01 -6.49 8.79
N LEU A 75 -18.96 -7.49 9.69
CA LEU A 75 -17.88 -8.48 9.71
C LEU A 75 -17.77 -9.28 8.39
N TRP A 76 -18.85 -9.37 7.61
CA TRP A 76 -18.81 -9.98 6.28
C TRP A 76 -17.84 -9.27 5.32
N ILE A 77 -17.51 -7.99 5.57
CA ILE A 77 -16.47 -7.28 4.82
C ILE A 77 -15.13 -8.02 4.94
N ALA A 78 -14.74 -8.47 6.13
CA ALA A 78 -13.48 -9.19 6.33
C ALA A 78 -13.45 -10.50 5.55
N VAL A 79 -14.56 -11.25 5.56
CA VAL A 79 -14.68 -12.51 4.78
C VAL A 79 -14.58 -12.22 3.28
N GLY A 80 -15.29 -11.20 2.80
CA GLY A 80 -15.26 -10.79 1.40
C GLY A 80 -13.87 -10.33 0.95
N LEU A 81 -13.15 -9.58 1.79
CA LEU A 81 -11.78 -9.13 1.52
C LEU A 81 -10.82 -10.31 1.46
N VAL A 82 -10.91 -11.28 2.37
CA VAL A 82 -10.04 -12.48 2.35
C VAL A 82 -10.26 -13.29 1.07
N ILE A 83 -11.52 -13.57 0.72
CA ILE A 83 -11.85 -14.32 -0.50
C ILE A 83 -11.43 -13.53 -1.75
N GLY A 84 -11.75 -12.23 -1.78
CA GLY A 84 -11.41 -11.35 -2.90
C GLY A 84 -9.91 -11.22 -3.13
N ALA A 85 -9.13 -11.03 -2.05
CA ALA A 85 -7.68 -11.01 -2.11
C ALA A 85 -7.13 -12.35 -2.60
N TYR A 86 -7.60 -13.46 -2.04
CA TYR A 86 -7.19 -14.80 -2.48
C TYR A 86 -7.45 -15.03 -3.98
N LEU A 87 -8.66 -14.73 -4.45
CA LEU A 87 -9.02 -14.86 -5.86
C LEU A 87 -8.19 -13.91 -6.75
N ASN A 88 -7.90 -12.69 -6.28
CA ASN A 88 -7.03 -11.76 -7.00
C ASN A 88 -5.62 -12.35 -7.18
N TYR A 89 -5.05 -12.93 -6.13
CA TYR A 89 -3.73 -13.56 -6.16
C TYR A 89 -3.67 -14.81 -7.04
N VAL A 90 -4.74 -15.58 -7.12
CA VAL A 90 -4.77 -16.81 -7.94
C VAL A 90 -5.08 -16.49 -9.41
N ILE A 91 -5.98 -15.54 -9.68
CA ILE A 91 -6.53 -15.32 -11.02
C ILE A 91 -5.83 -14.15 -11.74
N VAL A 92 -5.66 -13.03 -11.06
CA VAL A 92 -5.22 -11.77 -11.67
C VAL A 92 -3.70 -11.63 -11.60
N ALA A 93 -3.12 -11.84 -10.43
CA ALA A 93 -1.69 -11.60 -10.20
C ALA A 93 -0.76 -12.42 -11.14
N PRO A 94 -0.98 -13.73 -11.40
CA PRO A 94 -0.09 -14.51 -12.26
C PRO A 94 -0.15 -14.02 -13.71
N ARG A 95 -1.37 -13.76 -14.20
CA ARG A 95 -1.60 -13.24 -15.56
C ARG A 95 -0.95 -11.86 -15.73
N LEU A 96 -1.18 -10.97 -14.77
CA LEU A 96 -0.61 -9.63 -14.79
C LEU A 96 0.92 -9.70 -14.80
N ARG A 97 1.52 -10.57 -13.97
CA ARG A 97 2.98 -10.75 -13.94
C ARG A 97 3.54 -11.23 -15.27
N THR A 98 2.92 -12.23 -15.91
CA THR A 98 3.36 -12.70 -17.22
C THR A 98 3.26 -11.59 -18.27
N TYR A 99 2.18 -10.81 -18.26
CA TYR A 99 2.02 -9.73 -19.23
C TYR A 99 2.94 -8.54 -18.98
N THR A 100 3.26 -8.21 -17.73
CA THR A 100 4.22 -7.13 -17.45
C THR A 100 5.61 -7.49 -17.93
N GLU A 101 6.02 -8.76 -17.79
CA GLU A 101 7.29 -9.27 -18.30
C GLU A 101 7.41 -9.11 -19.82
N VAL A 102 6.40 -9.57 -20.57
CA VAL A 102 6.37 -9.46 -22.04
C VAL A 102 6.24 -8.01 -22.51
N ALA A 103 5.62 -7.14 -21.71
CA ALA A 103 5.48 -5.71 -21.98
C ALA A 103 6.71 -4.93 -21.48
N ASN A 104 7.91 -5.29 -21.94
CA ASN A 104 9.19 -4.64 -21.57
C ASN A 104 9.48 -4.65 -20.06
N ASP A 105 9.16 -5.74 -19.36
CA ASP A 105 9.29 -5.86 -17.90
C ASP A 105 8.74 -4.65 -17.13
N SER A 106 7.53 -4.23 -17.51
CA SER A 106 6.87 -3.05 -16.93
C SER A 106 6.69 -3.18 -15.42
N ILE A 107 7.29 -2.24 -14.68
CA ILE A 107 7.26 -2.22 -13.21
C ILE A 107 6.07 -1.43 -12.63
N THR A 108 5.42 -0.59 -13.43
CA THR A 108 4.23 0.20 -13.00
C THR A 108 3.02 -0.09 -13.90
N ILE A 109 1.81 0.14 -13.38
CA ILE A 109 0.57 -0.02 -14.15
C ILE A 109 0.49 0.95 -15.34
N PRO A 110 0.84 2.25 -15.22
CA PRO A 110 0.88 3.15 -16.37
C PRO A 110 1.87 2.71 -17.46
N ASP A 111 3.05 2.22 -17.07
CA ASP A 111 4.03 1.70 -18.04
C ASP A 111 3.53 0.40 -18.68
N TYR A 112 2.89 -0.47 -17.91
CA TYR A 112 2.28 -1.69 -18.40
C TYR A 112 1.24 -1.40 -19.49
N PHE A 113 0.30 -0.48 -19.23
CA PHE A 113 -0.69 -0.11 -20.25
C PHE A 113 -0.06 0.54 -21.47
N ALA A 114 0.91 1.43 -21.29
CA ALA A 114 1.60 2.08 -22.40
C ALA A 114 2.30 1.06 -23.32
N ASN A 115 3.03 0.11 -22.71
CA ASN A 115 3.76 -0.93 -23.44
C ASN A 115 2.81 -1.98 -24.05
N ARG A 116 1.80 -2.43 -23.30
CA ARG A 116 0.86 -3.47 -23.73
C ARG A 116 0.04 -3.05 -24.95
N PHE A 117 -0.31 -1.77 -25.04
CA PHE A 117 -1.14 -1.22 -26.12
C PHE A 117 -0.34 -0.44 -27.17
N ASN A 118 1.00 -0.46 -27.11
CA ASN A 118 1.87 0.30 -28.01
C ASN A 118 1.48 1.79 -28.10
N ASP A 119 1.22 2.41 -26.96
CA ASP A 119 0.77 3.80 -26.84
C ASP A 119 1.89 4.80 -27.18
N LYS A 120 2.12 4.99 -28.48
CA LYS A 120 3.13 5.93 -28.99
C LYS A 120 2.89 7.37 -28.53
N GLY A 121 1.64 7.73 -28.24
CA GLY A 121 1.23 9.06 -27.79
C GLY A 121 1.27 9.27 -26.28
N ARG A 122 1.61 8.24 -25.49
CA ARG A 122 1.63 8.27 -24.00
C ARG A 122 0.30 8.66 -23.34
N ARG A 123 -0.82 8.60 -24.07
CA ARG A 123 -2.14 9.01 -23.57
C ARG A 123 -2.62 8.12 -22.44
N LEU A 124 -2.45 6.80 -22.57
CA LEU A 124 -2.81 5.83 -21.54
C LEU A 124 -1.93 6.01 -20.31
N ARG A 125 -0.63 6.23 -20.51
CA ARG A 125 0.30 6.51 -19.40
C ARG A 125 -0.14 7.74 -18.61
N ILE A 126 -0.37 8.86 -19.30
CA ILE A 126 -0.78 10.12 -18.65
C ILE A 126 -2.12 9.94 -17.95
N PHE A 127 -3.11 9.37 -18.62
CA PHE A 127 -4.43 9.16 -18.05
C PHE A 127 -4.37 8.28 -16.78
N SER A 128 -3.72 7.12 -16.85
CA SER A 128 -3.56 6.23 -15.68
C SER A 128 -2.77 6.90 -14.56
N SER A 129 -1.71 7.64 -14.86
CA SER A 129 -0.95 8.39 -13.85
C SER A 129 -1.81 9.47 -13.18
N VAL A 130 -2.62 10.22 -13.92
CA VAL A 130 -3.52 11.25 -13.37
C VAL A 130 -4.56 10.61 -12.46
N VAL A 131 -5.20 9.52 -12.90
CA VAL A 131 -6.15 8.77 -12.07
C VAL A 131 -5.48 8.33 -10.77
N ILE A 132 -4.31 7.69 -10.85
CA ILE A 132 -3.57 7.25 -9.66
C ILE A 132 -3.28 8.43 -8.75
N ILE A 133 -2.73 9.54 -9.25
CA ILE A 133 -2.39 10.71 -8.44
C ILE A 133 -3.62 11.25 -7.70
N ILE A 134 -4.77 11.40 -8.38
CA ILE A 134 -5.99 11.93 -7.76
C ILE A 134 -6.47 11.02 -6.63
N PHE A 135 -6.66 9.73 -6.92
CA PHE A 135 -7.19 8.80 -5.92
C PHE A 135 -6.20 8.55 -4.78
N PHE A 136 -4.90 8.48 -5.07
CA PHE A 136 -3.88 8.28 -4.05
C PHE A 136 -3.72 9.52 -3.16
N THR A 137 -3.88 10.72 -3.72
CA THR A 137 -3.89 11.96 -2.92
C THR A 137 -5.05 11.97 -1.93
N LEU A 138 -6.27 11.63 -2.39
CA LEU A 138 -7.44 11.52 -1.50
C LEU A 138 -7.24 10.45 -0.43
N TYR A 139 -6.71 9.29 -0.82
CA TYR A 139 -6.41 8.19 0.08
C TYR A 139 -5.38 8.55 1.16
N THR A 140 -4.26 9.18 0.77
CA THR A 140 -3.24 9.63 1.70
C THR A 140 -3.77 10.72 2.62
N SER A 141 -4.54 11.68 2.10
CA SER A 141 -5.20 12.71 2.91
C SER A 141 -6.13 12.11 3.95
N ALA A 142 -7.00 11.18 3.56
CA ALA A 142 -7.89 10.48 4.49
C ALA A 142 -7.13 9.69 5.56
N SER A 143 -6.02 9.06 5.19
CA SER A 143 -5.17 8.32 6.13
C SER A 143 -4.46 9.24 7.13
N LEU A 144 -4.00 10.41 6.70
CA LEU A 144 -3.41 11.42 7.59
C LEU A 144 -4.46 12.00 8.55
N VAL A 145 -5.67 12.28 8.08
CA VAL A 145 -6.79 12.73 8.93
C VAL A 145 -7.16 11.66 9.95
N ALA A 146 -7.17 10.38 9.54
CA ALA A 146 -7.41 9.27 10.45
C ALA A 146 -6.35 9.16 11.53
N GLY A 147 -5.07 9.28 11.15
CA GLY A 147 -3.96 9.36 12.09
C GLY A 147 -4.14 10.52 13.07
N GLY A 148 -4.37 11.74 12.57
CA GLY A 148 -4.56 12.93 13.41
C GLY A 148 -5.71 12.77 14.41
N LYS A 149 -6.87 12.29 13.97
CA LYS A 149 -8.02 12.02 14.87
C LYS A 149 -7.72 10.95 15.91
N LEU A 150 -6.93 9.94 15.56
CA LEU A 150 -6.52 8.91 16.51
C LEU A 150 -5.60 9.51 17.58
N PHE A 151 -4.65 10.36 17.18
CA PHE A 151 -3.77 11.07 18.12
C PHE A 151 -4.56 12.04 19.01
N ASP A 152 -5.51 12.80 18.46
CA ASP A 152 -6.40 13.70 19.20
C ASP A 152 -7.22 12.93 20.23
N SER A 153 -7.95 11.91 19.80
CA SER A 153 -8.80 11.11 20.69
C SER A 153 -8.03 10.29 21.72
N SER A 154 -6.83 9.81 21.40
CA SER A 154 -6.06 8.94 22.30
C SER A 154 -5.13 9.72 23.23
N PHE A 155 -4.63 10.89 22.80
CA PHE A 155 -3.58 11.63 23.50
C PHE A 155 -3.94 13.09 23.81
N GLY A 156 -5.08 13.59 23.31
CA GLY A 156 -5.57 14.96 23.51
C GLY A 156 -4.76 16.01 22.74
N MET A 157 -4.34 15.70 21.52
CA MET A 157 -3.48 16.55 20.67
C MET A 157 -4.12 16.98 19.36
#